data_AF-A0AB34K7X6-F1
#
_entry.id   AF-A0AB34K7X6-F1
#
_cell.length_a   1.000
_cell.length_b   1.000
_cell.length_c   1.000
_cell.angle_alpha   90.00
_cell.angle_beta   90.00
_cell.angle_gamma   90.00
#
_symmetry.space_group_name_H-M   'P 1'
#
loop_
_entity.id
_entity.type
_entity.pdbx_description
1 polymer ?
#
loop_
_entity_poly.entity_id
_entity_poly.type
_entity_poly.pdbx_seq_one_letter_code
_entity_poly.pdbx_strand_id
1 'polypeptide(L)'
;MISEYELQRQANMASNKARLVEMGLEAAADDIRSHTHRKPAQVKRAREVTVSHVQPTRARSSRLSGLPPEVEPDDDLIGDPVDLQLPIPRAGELKRGSTAPRLTVEQSAKLDAIEPVSSAELTDEEVHAVKRAQEYLLNESTGSWREHQAKNTSLWAEKRQLLQEARDLFGLRWPTWLDQIQSKLPPMGATQSARDQTMFAIERAACGLGLGYKAWPNGVGVLLANDEIISEKKAPRPRILTLGADTEMLKREGQRLECKFGRDAGNGWAYNHALGKLRSYQEILLREKFSPPEQPSAPSVRDIEESIGWYE
;
A
#
# COMPACT_ATOMS: atom_id res chain seq x y z
N MET A 1 43.06 -23.00 -5.31
CA MET A 1 42.80 -22.90 -3.86
C MET A 1 41.33 -22.58 -3.68
N ILE A 2 40.62 -23.38 -2.89
CA ILE A 2 39.24 -23.10 -2.50
C ILE A 2 39.30 -21.96 -1.48
N SER A 3 38.49 -20.91 -1.66
CA SER A 3 38.50 -19.77 -0.73
C SER A 3 38.02 -20.22 0.65
N GLU A 4 38.46 -19.52 1.70
CA GLU A 4 38.06 -19.79 3.09
C GLU A 4 36.53 -19.75 3.25
N TYR A 5 35.88 -18.85 2.51
CA TYR A 5 34.43 -18.80 2.38
C TYR A 5 33.83 -20.12 1.86
N GLU A 6 34.45 -20.72 0.85
CA GLU A 6 33.91 -21.92 0.21
C GLU A 6 34.15 -23.18 1.06
N LEU A 7 35.23 -23.22 1.86
CA LEU A 7 35.43 -24.23 2.90
C LEU A 7 34.37 -24.10 4.02
N GLN A 8 34.12 -22.88 4.50
CA GLN A 8 33.09 -22.60 5.50
C GLN A 8 31.70 -22.99 4.99
N ARG A 9 31.42 -22.67 3.72
CA ARG A 9 30.16 -23.01 3.05
C ARG A 9 29.96 -24.52 2.96
N GLN A 10 30.99 -25.28 2.60
CA GLN A 10 30.93 -26.74 2.52
C GLN A 10 30.70 -27.39 3.89
N ALA A 11 31.38 -26.89 4.94
CA ALA A 11 31.17 -27.36 6.31
C ALA A 11 29.73 -27.09 6.79
N ASN A 12 29.19 -25.91 6.51
CA ASN A 12 27.82 -25.54 6.86
C ASN A 12 26.78 -26.40 6.10
N MET A 13 27.03 -26.69 4.83
CA MET A 13 26.17 -27.59 4.05
C MET A 13 26.16 -29.02 4.61
N ALA A 14 27.31 -29.53 5.04
CA ALA A 14 27.40 -30.86 5.65
C ALA A 14 26.67 -30.92 6.99
N SER A 15 26.82 -29.90 7.84
CA SER A 15 26.13 -29.80 9.13
C SER A 15 24.61 -29.70 8.96
N ASN A 16 24.13 -28.88 8.02
CA ASN A 16 22.71 -28.75 7.73
C ASN A 16 22.10 -30.04 7.19
N LYS A 17 22.84 -30.78 6.33
CA LYS A 17 22.38 -32.07 5.83
C LYS A 17 22.22 -33.08 6.97
N ALA A 18 23.20 -33.18 7.87
CA ALA A 18 23.12 -34.08 9.03
C ALA A 18 21.91 -33.76 9.93
N ARG A 19 21.65 -32.47 10.16
CA ARG A 19 20.52 -32.03 10.98
C ARG A 19 19.15 -32.34 10.36
N LEU A 20 19.03 -32.26 9.03
CA LEU A 20 17.80 -32.63 8.33
C LEU A 20 17.51 -34.13 8.39
N VAL A 21 18.56 -34.95 8.32
CA VAL A 21 18.45 -36.40 8.52
C VAL A 21 18.02 -36.71 9.95
N GLU A 22 18.58 -36.03 10.95
CA GLU A 22 18.17 -36.18 12.36
C GLU A 22 16.69 -35.84 12.60
N MET A 23 16.12 -34.90 11.84
CA MET A 23 14.71 -34.53 11.89
C MET A 23 13.78 -35.43 11.04
N GLY A 24 14.32 -36.52 10.45
CA GLY A 24 13.55 -37.44 9.61
C GLY A 24 13.19 -36.88 8.23
N LEU A 25 13.85 -35.81 7.78
CA LEU A 25 13.60 -35.12 6.51
C LEU A 25 14.65 -35.50 5.45
N GLU A 26 14.85 -36.81 5.27
CA GLU A 26 15.90 -37.37 4.42
C GLU A 26 15.75 -36.95 2.95
N ALA A 27 14.52 -36.92 2.43
CA ALA A 27 14.23 -36.46 1.06
C ALA A 27 14.63 -35.00 0.82
N ALA A 28 14.45 -34.12 1.81
CA ALA A 28 14.86 -32.72 1.74
C ALA A 28 16.38 -32.56 1.90
N ALA A 29 17.04 -33.46 2.64
CA ALA A 29 18.49 -33.47 2.84
C ALA A 29 19.25 -33.83 1.55
N ASP A 30 18.66 -34.65 0.67
CA ASP A 30 19.25 -35.04 -0.61
C ASP A 30 19.10 -33.98 -1.70
N ASP A 31 18.08 -33.12 -1.62
CA ASP A 31 17.82 -32.08 -2.62
C ASP A 31 18.78 -30.86 -2.52
N ILE A 32 19.59 -30.80 -1.45
CA ILE A 32 20.55 -29.71 -1.18
C ILE A 32 21.68 -29.61 -2.24
N ARG A 33 21.80 -30.56 -3.18
CA ARG A 33 22.89 -30.59 -4.18
C ARG A 33 22.49 -30.61 -5.65
N SER A 34 21.29 -30.17 -6.05
CA SER A 34 20.91 -30.16 -7.47
C SER A 34 21.09 -28.82 -8.22
N HIS A 35 21.46 -27.72 -7.55
CA HIS A 35 21.53 -26.38 -8.17
C HIS A 35 22.92 -25.89 -8.60
N THR A 36 23.95 -26.74 -8.60
CA THR A 36 25.32 -26.35 -9.00
C THR A 36 25.55 -26.18 -10.51
N HIS A 37 24.51 -26.14 -11.34
CA HIS A 37 24.63 -25.88 -12.78
C HIS A 37 23.75 -24.72 -13.27
N ARG A 38 23.88 -23.52 -12.67
CA ARG A 38 23.46 -22.28 -13.36
C ARG A 38 24.70 -21.48 -13.75
N LYS A 39 24.88 -21.31 -15.08
CA LYS A 39 25.98 -20.54 -15.67
C LYS A 39 25.97 -19.10 -15.11
N PRO A 40 27.14 -18.49 -14.83
CA PRO A 40 27.19 -17.15 -14.25
C PRO A 40 26.74 -16.08 -15.24
N ALA A 41 25.90 -15.16 -14.78
CA ALA A 41 25.49 -13.97 -15.52
C ALA A 41 26.67 -13.00 -15.70
N GLN A 42 26.78 -12.41 -16.89
CA GLN A 42 27.87 -11.49 -17.23
C GLN A 42 27.79 -10.18 -16.41
N VAL A 43 28.93 -9.82 -15.81
CA VAL A 43 29.15 -8.64 -14.96
C VAL A 43 29.08 -7.37 -15.80
N LYS A 44 28.11 -6.48 -15.53
CA LYS A 44 28.15 -5.09 -15.99
C LYS A 44 29.04 -4.27 -15.05
N ARG A 45 30.05 -3.60 -15.60
CA ARG A 45 31.05 -2.79 -14.88
C ARG A 45 30.38 -1.67 -14.06
N ALA A 46 30.80 -1.53 -12.80
CA ALA A 46 30.41 -0.44 -11.93
C ALA A 46 31.02 0.89 -12.38
N ARG A 47 30.22 1.96 -12.31
CA ARG A 47 30.68 3.34 -12.45
C ARG A 47 31.04 3.85 -11.05
N GLU A 48 32.28 4.30 -10.89
CA GLU A 48 32.83 4.86 -9.65
C GLU A 48 32.01 6.08 -9.19
N VAL A 49 31.56 6.08 -7.94
CA VAL A 49 31.11 7.28 -7.23
C VAL A 49 31.84 7.35 -5.91
N THR A 50 32.47 8.50 -5.72
CA THR A 50 33.40 8.91 -4.68
C THR A 50 32.79 8.85 -3.28
N VAL A 51 33.59 8.34 -2.33
CA VAL A 51 33.27 8.20 -0.92
C VAL A 51 33.22 9.57 -0.24
N SER A 52 32.11 9.88 0.43
CA SER A 52 32.12 10.80 1.57
C SER A 52 31.53 10.10 2.80
N HIS A 53 32.19 10.37 3.92
CA HIS A 53 32.20 9.58 5.15
C HIS A 53 31.03 10.01 6.06
N VAL A 54 30.15 9.08 6.46
CA VAL A 54 29.24 9.28 7.60
C VAL A 54 29.17 7.98 8.41
N GLN A 55 29.42 8.12 9.71
CA GLN A 55 29.44 7.09 10.74
C GLN A 55 28.06 6.45 11.02
N PRO A 56 28.01 5.27 11.68
CA PRO A 56 26.85 4.40 11.69
C PRO A 56 25.88 4.77 12.81
N THR A 57 24.60 4.91 12.49
CA THR A 57 23.52 4.86 13.50
C THR A 57 22.68 3.61 13.30
N ARG A 58 22.49 2.92 14.43
CA ARG A 58 21.89 1.59 14.57
C ARG A 58 20.40 1.61 14.21
N ALA A 59 20.00 0.73 13.30
CA ALA A 59 18.72 0.02 13.39
C ALA A 59 18.90 -1.38 12.78
N ARG A 60 18.85 -2.40 13.64
CA ARG A 60 19.05 -3.82 13.30
C ARG A 60 17.78 -4.38 12.66
N SER A 61 17.91 -4.86 11.42
CA SER A 61 16.88 -5.65 10.73
C SER A 61 16.68 -7.02 11.41
N SER A 62 15.48 -7.59 11.27
CA SER A 62 15.06 -8.91 11.79
C SER A 62 15.91 -10.11 11.36
N ARG A 63 16.88 -9.90 10.46
CA ARG A 63 17.85 -10.91 9.98
C ARG A 63 18.78 -11.48 11.07
N LEU A 64 18.78 -10.89 12.27
CA LEU A 64 19.59 -11.33 13.41
C LEU A 64 18.92 -12.37 14.33
N SER A 65 17.69 -12.79 14.05
CA SER A 65 16.91 -13.67 14.95
C SER A 65 16.76 -15.12 14.51
N GLY A 66 17.18 -15.50 13.29
CA GLY A 66 17.25 -16.90 12.87
C GLY A 66 15.91 -17.66 12.83
N LEU A 67 14.78 -16.98 12.91
CA LEU A 67 13.46 -17.59 12.69
C LEU A 67 13.22 -17.75 11.18
N PRO A 68 12.67 -18.89 10.74
CA PRO A 68 12.34 -19.09 9.34
C PRO A 68 11.33 -18.02 8.89
N PRO A 69 11.42 -17.51 7.64
CA PRO A 69 10.37 -16.68 7.10
C PRO A 69 9.11 -17.52 7.00
N GLU A 70 8.07 -17.15 7.76
CA GLU A 70 6.71 -17.65 7.51
C GLU A 70 6.31 -17.15 6.12
N VAL A 71 6.24 -18.09 5.17
CA VAL A 71 5.67 -17.84 3.86
C VAL A 71 4.19 -18.15 3.99
N GLU A 72 3.40 -17.12 4.32
CA GLU A 72 1.97 -17.18 4.09
C GLU A 72 1.67 -16.90 2.61
N PRO A 73 0.70 -17.60 2.01
CA PRO A 73 0.28 -17.34 0.64
C PRO A 73 -0.31 -15.92 0.51
N ASP A 74 0.10 -15.21 -0.54
CA ASP A 74 -0.42 -13.89 -0.92
C ASP A 74 -1.92 -13.97 -1.26
N ASP A 75 -2.78 -13.77 -0.27
CA ASP A 75 -4.23 -13.61 -0.43
C ASP A 75 -4.61 -12.12 -0.49
N ASP A 76 -4.58 -11.59 -1.72
CA ASP A 76 -4.94 -10.21 -2.07
C ASP A 76 -6.42 -9.88 -1.81
N LEU A 77 -6.63 -8.76 -1.12
CA LEU A 77 -7.67 -7.73 -1.38
C LEU A 77 -8.87 -8.17 -2.23
N ILE A 78 -9.91 -8.71 -1.58
CA ILE A 78 -11.38 -8.48 -1.72
C ILE A 78 -12.07 -9.63 -0.97
N GLY A 79 -13.14 -9.31 -0.23
CA GLY A 79 -13.70 -10.14 0.83
C GLY A 79 -14.29 -11.48 0.37
N ASP A 80 -13.93 -12.52 1.11
CA ASP A 80 -14.71 -13.74 1.31
C ASP A 80 -15.04 -13.85 2.82
N PRO A 81 -16.26 -14.24 3.22
CA PRO A 81 -16.60 -14.51 4.60
C PRO A 81 -16.11 -15.90 4.97
N VAL A 82 -14.81 -16.03 5.25
CA VAL A 82 -14.29 -17.22 5.92
C VAL A 82 -13.93 -16.84 7.34
N ASP A 83 -14.68 -17.41 8.28
CA ASP A 83 -14.60 -17.23 9.73
C ASP A 83 -13.32 -17.88 10.31
N LEU A 84 -12.16 -17.52 9.74
CA LEU A 84 -10.84 -17.91 10.25
C LEU A 84 -10.31 -16.75 11.08
N GLN A 85 -10.67 -16.75 12.37
CA GLN A 85 -10.01 -15.96 13.41
C GLN A 85 -8.55 -16.42 13.54
N LEU A 86 -7.69 -16.00 12.62
CA LEU A 86 -6.25 -16.09 12.80
C LEU A 86 -5.81 -15.07 13.86
N PRO A 87 -4.79 -15.39 14.68
CA PRO A 87 -4.33 -14.50 15.74
C PRO A 87 -3.80 -13.19 15.15
N ILE A 88 -4.45 -12.08 15.52
CA ILE A 88 -4.11 -10.73 15.08
C ILE A 88 -2.65 -10.43 15.47
N PRO A 89 -1.75 -10.15 14.51
CA PRO A 89 -0.37 -9.80 14.85
C PRO A 89 -0.36 -8.54 15.72
N ARG A 90 0.38 -8.59 16.83
CA ARG A 90 0.42 -7.53 17.85
C ARG A 90 0.69 -6.15 17.22
N ALA A 91 -0.04 -5.15 17.71
CA ALA A 91 0.15 -3.73 17.44
C ALA A 91 1.65 -3.38 17.51
N GLY A 92 2.25 -3.03 16.37
CA GLY A 92 3.61 -2.49 16.35
C GLY A 92 3.59 -1.03 16.79
N GLU A 93 4.71 -0.54 17.33
CA GLU A 93 4.86 0.88 17.64
C GLU A 93 4.58 1.75 16.41
N LEU A 94 3.84 2.84 16.63
CA LEU A 94 3.51 3.80 15.59
C LEU A 94 4.81 4.41 15.05
N LYS A 95 5.06 4.26 13.75
CA LYS A 95 6.23 4.85 13.08
C LYS A 95 6.24 6.37 13.30
N ARG A 96 7.42 7.00 13.22
CA ARG A 96 7.48 8.47 13.26
C ARG A 96 6.74 9.09 12.08
N GLY A 97 6.11 10.24 12.33
CA GLY A 97 5.49 11.06 11.30
C GLY A 97 6.47 11.45 10.19
N SER A 98 5.92 11.65 8.98
CA SER A 98 6.67 12.14 7.82
C SER A 98 7.18 13.56 8.05
N THR A 99 8.41 13.85 7.61
CA THR A 99 9.01 15.20 7.59
C THR A 99 8.65 15.99 6.34
N ALA A 100 7.92 15.38 5.41
CA ALA A 100 7.60 16.01 4.15
C ALA A 100 6.54 17.11 4.37
N PRO A 101 6.70 18.31 3.77
CA PRO A 101 5.75 19.39 3.96
C PRO A 101 4.38 19.02 3.42
N ARG A 102 3.35 19.56 4.05
CA ARG A 102 1.94 19.34 3.69
C ARG A 102 1.42 20.46 2.77
N LEU A 103 0.23 20.27 2.22
CA LEU A 103 -0.51 21.35 1.57
C LEU A 103 -1.05 22.32 2.62
N THR A 104 -0.97 23.62 2.35
CA THR A 104 -1.72 24.61 3.13
C THR A 104 -3.22 24.53 2.81
N VAL A 105 -4.07 25.07 3.68
CA VAL A 105 -5.53 25.13 3.44
C VAL A 105 -5.84 25.86 2.12
N GLU A 106 -5.10 26.95 1.84
CA GLU A 106 -5.24 27.70 0.60
C GLU A 106 -4.81 26.88 -0.63
N GLN A 107 -3.72 26.12 -0.53
CA GLN A 107 -3.24 25.26 -1.62
C GLN A 107 -4.22 24.12 -1.90
N SER A 108 -4.74 23.47 -0.86
CA SER A 108 -5.78 22.46 -0.99
C SER A 108 -7.02 23.02 -1.69
N ALA A 109 -7.49 24.20 -1.27
CA ALA A 109 -8.64 24.85 -1.89
C ALA A 109 -8.38 25.23 -3.37
N LYS A 110 -7.17 25.74 -3.69
CA LYS A 110 -6.77 26.03 -5.08
C LYS A 110 -6.77 24.78 -5.95
N LEU A 111 -6.26 23.66 -5.44
CA LEU A 111 -6.24 22.38 -6.14
C LEU A 111 -7.66 21.84 -6.36
N ASP A 112 -8.52 21.87 -5.34
CA ASP A 112 -9.93 21.48 -5.47
C ASP A 112 -10.71 22.41 -6.42
N ALA A 113 -10.28 23.66 -6.61
CA ALA A 113 -10.89 24.58 -7.56
C ALA A 113 -10.55 24.27 -9.04
N ILE A 114 -9.49 23.52 -9.32
CA ILE A 114 -9.13 23.10 -10.70
C ILE A 114 -10.24 22.23 -11.29
N GLU A 115 -10.78 21.34 -10.46
CA GLU A 115 -11.93 20.53 -10.79
C GLU A 115 -12.79 20.41 -9.54
N PRO A 116 -13.92 21.14 -9.46
CA PRO A 116 -14.82 21.09 -8.32
C PRO A 116 -15.60 19.77 -8.34
N VAL A 117 -14.89 18.67 -8.08
CA VAL A 117 -15.51 17.49 -7.49
C VAL A 117 -15.94 17.97 -6.12
N SER A 118 -17.25 18.07 -5.90
CA SER A 118 -17.79 18.59 -4.65
C SER A 118 -17.06 17.94 -3.47
N SER A 119 -16.30 18.72 -2.71
CA SER A 119 -15.69 18.26 -1.46
C SER A 119 -16.75 18.04 -0.38
N ALA A 120 -18.01 18.35 -0.69
CA ALA A 120 -19.15 18.03 0.16
C ALA A 120 -19.27 16.52 0.35
N GLU A 121 -19.73 16.17 1.56
CA GLU A 121 -20.05 14.81 1.95
C GLU A 121 -20.96 14.13 0.92
N LEU A 122 -20.80 12.82 0.77
CA LEU A 122 -21.68 12.00 -0.04
C LEU A 122 -23.14 12.14 0.46
N THR A 123 -24.04 12.40 -0.48
CA THR A 123 -25.50 12.36 -0.24
C THR A 123 -25.94 10.93 0.12
N ASP A 124 -27.14 10.78 0.69
CA ASP A 124 -27.66 9.43 1.01
C ASP A 124 -27.75 8.52 -0.21
N GLU A 125 -28.17 9.09 -1.35
CA GLU A 125 -28.26 8.40 -2.63
C GLU A 125 -26.88 7.90 -3.09
N GLU A 126 -25.86 8.74 -2.98
CA GLU A 126 -24.49 8.36 -3.34
C GLU A 126 -23.92 7.32 -2.37
N VAL A 127 -24.20 7.42 -1.07
CA VAL A 127 -23.80 6.38 -0.10
C VAL A 127 -24.46 5.03 -0.46
N HIS A 128 -25.73 5.04 -0.86
CA HIS A 128 -26.42 3.84 -1.33
C HIS A 128 -25.84 3.32 -2.66
N ALA A 129 -25.45 4.20 -3.58
CA ALA A 129 -24.76 3.81 -4.82
C ALA A 129 -23.40 3.15 -4.54
N VAL A 130 -22.60 3.73 -3.65
CA VAL A 130 -21.31 3.17 -3.21
C VAL A 130 -21.49 1.78 -2.60
N LYS A 131 -22.50 1.58 -1.75
CA LYS A 131 -22.80 0.26 -1.17
C LYS A 131 -23.17 -0.77 -2.23
N ARG A 132 -24.04 -0.42 -3.18
CA ARG A 132 -24.41 -1.32 -4.30
C ARG A 132 -23.21 -1.66 -5.17
N ALA A 133 -22.34 -0.69 -5.46
CA ALA A 133 -21.11 -0.92 -6.20
C ALA A 133 -20.16 -1.85 -5.43
N GLN A 134 -20.04 -1.70 -4.11
CA GLN A 134 -19.24 -2.60 -3.28
C GLN A 134 -19.76 -4.04 -3.33
N GLU A 135 -21.08 -4.23 -3.21
CA GLU A 135 -21.73 -5.55 -3.32
C GLU A 135 -21.56 -6.16 -4.71
N TYR A 136 -21.71 -5.37 -5.76
CA TYR A 136 -21.48 -5.78 -7.15
C TYR A 136 -20.04 -6.28 -7.36
N LEU A 137 -19.05 -5.50 -6.91
CA LEU A 137 -17.64 -5.87 -7.02
C LEU A 137 -17.33 -7.16 -6.25
N LEU A 138 -17.94 -7.37 -5.07
CA LEU A 138 -17.78 -8.61 -4.31
C LEU A 138 -18.36 -9.80 -5.08
N ASN A 139 -19.61 -9.69 -5.55
CA ASN A 139 -20.30 -10.79 -6.21
C ASN A 139 -19.65 -11.19 -7.54
N GLU A 140 -19.29 -10.24 -8.40
CA GLU A 140 -18.68 -10.54 -9.70
C GLU A 140 -17.22 -11.04 -9.55
N SER A 141 -16.49 -10.59 -8.52
CA SER A 141 -15.09 -11.01 -8.32
C SER A 141 -14.93 -12.46 -7.87
N THR A 142 -15.93 -13.05 -7.21
CA THR A 142 -15.84 -14.42 -6.66
C THR A 142 -15.84 -15.52 -7.74
N GLY A 143 -16.41 -15.24 -8.92
CA GLY A 143 -16.42 -16.17 -10.05
C GLY A 143 -15.07 -16.28 -10.79
N SER A 144 -14.40 -15.16 -11.04
CA SER A 144 -13.14 -15.13 -11.81
C SER A 144 -11.88 -15.39 -10.99
N TRP A 145 -11.93 -15.15 -9.67
CA TRP A 145 -10.78 -15.29 -8.77
C TRP A 145 -10.06 -16.65 -8.86
N ARG A 146 -10.83 -17.75 -8.77
CA ARG A 146 -10.28 -19.12 -8.78
C ARG A 146 -9.62 -19.49 -10.10
N GLU A 147 -10.13 -18.98 -11.22
CA GLU A 147 -9.58 -19.27 -12.55
C GLU A 147 -8.27 -18.51 -12.82
N HIS A 148 -8.13 -17.31 -12.26
CA HIS A 148 -6.94 -16.48 -12.43
C HIS A 148 -5.80 -16.89 -11.50
N GLN A 149 -6.12 -17.35 -10.28
CA GLN A 149 -5.14 -17.95 -9.37
C GLN A 149 -4.48 -19.18 -10.01
N ALA A 150 -5.25 -20.00 -10.73
CA ALA A 150 -4.73 -21.15 -11.47
C ALA A 150 -3.84 -20.77 -12.67
N LYS A 151 -4.04 -19.57 -13.25
CA LYS A 151 -3.31 -19.07 -14.43
C LYS A 151 -2.14 -18.12 -14.07
N ASN A 152 -1.97 -17.77 -12.79
CA ASN A 152 -0.99 -16.80 -12.30
C ASN A 152 -1.05 -15.46 -13.08
N THR A 153 -2.25 -15.00 -13.41
CA THR A 153 -2.50 -13.76 -14.15
C THR A 153 -2.93 -12.65 -13.19
N SER A 154 -2.34 -11.45 -13.34
CA SER A 154 -2.68 -10.29 -12.52
C SER A 154 -4.11 -9.82 -12.78
N LEU A 155 -4.95 -9.84 -11.75
CA LEU A 155 -6.36 -9.44 -11.80
C LEU A 155 -6.60 -7.93 -11.74
N TRP A 156 -5.56 -7.11 -11.54
CA TRP A 156 -5.75 -5.67 -11.34
C TRP A 156 -6.40 -4.95 -12.52
N ALA A 157 -6.10 -5.34 -13.76
CA ALA A 157 -6.74 -4.75 -14.94
C ALA A 157 -8.25 -5.06 -14.99
N GLU A 158 -8.64 -6.30 -14.67
CA GLU A 158 -10.04 -6.73 -14.61
C GLU A 158 -10.78 -6.06 -13.45
N LYS A 159 -10.15 -5.98 -12.26
CA LYS A 159 -10.70 -5.25 -11.11
C LYS A 159 -10.97 -3.77 -11.45
N ARG A 160 -10.09 -3.12 -12.22
CA ARG A 160 -10.32 -1.76 -12.72
C ARG A 160 -11.48 -1.69 -13.70
N GLN A 161 -11.58 -2.64 -14.62
CA GLN A 161 -12.69 -2.69 -15.57
C GLN A 161 -14.04 -2.85 -14.84
N LEU A 162 -14.14 -3.78 -13.89
CA LEU A 162 -15.34 -3.96 -13.07
C LEU A 162 -15.71 -2.68 -12.29
N LEU A 163 -14.71 -1.95 -11.78
CA LEU A 163 -14.95 -0.67 -11.10
C LEU A 163 -15.49 0.40 -12.07
N GLN A 164 -15.00 0.45 -13.31
CA GLN A 164 -15.52 1.35 -14.34
C GLN A 164 -16.95 0.99 -14.76
N GLU A 165 -17.26 -0.31 -14.87
CA GLU A 165 -18.63 -0.78 -15.13
C GLU A 165 -19.56 -0.40 -13.96
N ALA A 166 -19.13 -0.64 -12.71
CA ALA A 166 -19.87 -0.24 -11.52
C ALA A 166 -20.10 1.28 -11.45
N ARG A 167 -19.11 2.08 -11.89
CA ARG A 167 -19.24 3.54 -11.98
C ARG A 167 -20.42 3.93 -12.85
N ASP A 168 -20.50 3.36 -14.05
CA ASP A 168 -21.55 3.71 -15.02
C ASP A 168 -22.91 3.14 -14.59
N LEU A 169 -22.96 1.95 -14.01
CA LEU A 169 -24.20 1.31 -13.53
C LEU A 169 -24.82 2.02 -12.33
N PHE A 170 -24.01 2.48 -11.38
CA PHE A 170 -24.50 3.06 -10.13
C PHE A 170 -24.37 4.58 -10.06
N GLY A 171 -23.81 5.22 -11.10
CA GLY A 171 -23.62 6.67 -11.15
C GLY A 171 -22.63 7.18 -10.11
N LEU A 172 -21.53 6.46 -9.90
CA LEU A 172 -20.52 6.85 -8.91
C LEU A 172 -19.82 8.15 -9.33
N ARG A 173 -19.51 9.00 -8.35
CA ARG A 173 -18.72 10.22 -8.57
C ARG A 173 -17.34 9.83 -9.09
N TRP A 174 -16.93 10.43 -10.20
CA TRP A 174 -15.67 10.09 -10.88
C TRP A 174 -14.95 11.35 -11.38
N PRO A 175 -13.86 11.75 -10.71
CA PRO A 175 -13.08 12.90 -11.13
C PRO A 175 -12.35 12.69 -12.47
N THR A 176 -12.28 13.72 -13.30
CA THR A 176 -11.53 13.69 -14.57
C THR A 176 -10.02 13.76 -14.37
N TRP A 177 -9.52 14.22 -13.22
CA TRP A 177 -8.10 14.18 -12.90
C TRP A 177 -7.52 12.74 -12.80
N LEU A 178 -8.36 11.71 -12.65
CA LEU A 178 -7.90 10.31 -12.63
C LEU A 178 -7.18 9.93 -13.93
N ASP A 179 -7.72 10.33 -15.08
CA ASP A 179 -7.10 10.07 -16.40
C ASP A 179 -5.79 10.84 -16.57
N GLN A 180 -5.69 12.02 -15.95
CA GLN A 180 -4.49 12.85 -16.00
C GLN A 180 -3.36 12.25 -15.16
N ILE A 181 -3.67 11.66 -14.00
CA ILE A 181 -2.67 10.96 -13.18
C ILE A 181 -2.04 9.82 -13.99
N GLN A 182 -2.86 9.04 -14.70
CA GLN A 182 -2.37 7.91 -15.47
C GLN A 182 -1.49 8.33 -16.66
N SER A 183 -1.77 9.48 -17.27
CA SER A 183 -1.02 9.98 -18.44
C SER A 183 0.20 10.84 -18.08
N LYS A 184 0.17 11.60 -16.98
CA LYS A 184 1.21 12.58 -16.62
C LYS A 184 2.26 12.06 -15.64
N LEU A 185 1.95 11.05 -14.83
CA LEU A 185 2.93 10.55 -13.87
C LEU A 185 3.92 9.56 -14.52
N PRO A 186 5.20 9.56 -14.10
CA PRO A 186 6.14 8.51 -14.47
C PRO A 186 5.61 7.14 -14.02
N PRO A 187 6.08 6.04 -14.65
CA PRO A 187 5.56 4.70 -14.43
C PRO A 187 5.19 4.42 -12.97
N MET A 188 3.92 4.11 -12.72
CA MET A 188 3.38 3.74 -11.41
C MET A 188 3.79 2.31 -11.01
N GLY A 189 5.09 2.01 -11.13
CA GLY A 189 5.66 0.68 -11.03
C GLY A 189 6.41 0.26 -12.29
N ALA A 190 7.24 -0.78 -12.15
CA ALA A 190 8.04 -1.34 -13.24
C ALA A 190 7.20 -2.19 -14.21
N THR A 191 6.04 -2.68 -13.77
CA THR A 191 5.15 -3.57 -14.53
C THR A 191 3.78 -2.91 -14.75
N GLN A 192 3.05 -3.36 -15.77
CA GLN A 192 1.67 -2.91 -16.01
C GLN A 192 0.75 -3.25 -14.83
N SER A 193 0.89 -4.45 -14.27
CA SER A 193 0.16 -4.91 -13.09
C SER A 193 0.29 -3.95 -11.89
N ALA A 194 1.51 -3.48 -11.57
CA ALA A 194 1.72 -2.52 -10.49
C ALA A 194 1.05 -1.16 -10.75
N ARG A 195 0.99 -0.74 -12.02
CA ARG A 195 0.29 0.48 -12.43
C ARG A 195 -1.22 0.33 -12.23
N ASP A 196 -1.77 -0.81 -12.64
CA ASP A 196 -3.20 -1.09 -12.49
C ASP A 196 -3.59 -1.22 -11.02
N GLN A 197 -2.77 -1.87 -10.19
CA GLN A 197 -2.99 -1.90 -8.75
C GLN A 197 -3.02 -0.49 -8.14
N THR A 198 -2.05 0.35 -8.50
CA THR A 198 -1.95 1.73 -7.99
C THR A 198 -3.16 2.55 -8.43
N MET A 199 -3.55 2.46 -9.70
CA MET A 199 -4.71 3.20 -10.22
C MET A 199 -6.01 2.71 -9.61
N PHE A 200 -6.20 1.39 -9.47
CA PHE A 200 -7.37 0.81 -8.81
C PHE A 200 -7.55 1.37 -7.39
N ALA A 201 -6.46 1.48 -6.64
CA ALA A 201 -6.49 2.06 -5.30
C ALA A 201 -6.94 3.54 -5.32
N ILE A 202 -6.37 4.36 -6.21
CA ILE A 202 -6.73 5.79 -6.35
C ILE A 202 -8.20 5.93 -6.78
N GLU A 203 -8.64 5.15 -7.77
CA GLU A 203 -10.00 5.15 -8.33
C GLU A 203 -11.04 4.80 -7.25
N ARG A 204 -10.81 3.74 -6.47
CA ARG A 204 -11.69 3.37 -5.35
C ARG A 204 -11.79 4.47 -4.29
N ALA A 205 -10.68 5.13 -3.99
CA ALA A 205 -10.66 6.24 -3.05
C ALA A 205 -11.47 7.44 -3.57
N ALA A 206 -11.30 7.75 -4.86
CA ALA A 206 -11.93 8.89 -5.52
C ALA A 206 -13.45 8.73 -5.71
N CYS A 207 -13.98 7.51 -5.66
CA CYS A 207 -15.43 7.27 -5.66
C CYS A 207 -16.03 6.97 -4.27
N GLY A 208 -15.25 7.08 -3.19
CA GLY A 208 -15.72 6.89 -1.82
C GLY A 208 -15.89 5.43 -1.39
N LEU A 209 -15.43 4.47 -2.20
CA LEU A 209 -15.38 3.05 -1.83
C LEU A 209 -14.27 2.74 -0.84
N GLY A 210 -13.25 3.61 -0.74
CA GLY A 210 -12.07 3.42 0.09
C GLY A 210 -11.34 2.09 -0.14
N LEU A 211 -10.44 1.76 0.78
CA LEU A 211 -9.81 0.44 0.87
C LEU A 211 -9.88 -0.02 2.32
N GLY A 212 -10.53 -1.15 2.53
CA GLY A 212 -10.51 -1.90 3.77
C GLY A 212 -9.47 -3.01 3.71
N TYR A 213 -9.05 -3.49 4.88
CA TYR A 213 -8.25 -4.70 5.00
C TYR A 213 -9.12 -5.84 5.54
N LYS A 214 -8.93 -7.06 5.03
CA LYS A 214 -9.80 -8.22 5.35
C LYS A 214 -9.81 -8.57 6.84
N ALA A 215 -8.71 -8.32 7.55
CA ALA A 215 -8.62 -8.57 8.99
C ALA A 215 -9.17 -7.40 9.83
N TRP A 216 -9.48 -6.26 9.21
CA TRP A 216 -10.09 -5.13 9.90
C TRP A 216 -11.61 -5.27 9.89
N PRO A 217 -12.32 -4.73 10.90
CA PRO A 217 -13.77 -4.76 10.92
C PRO A 217 -14.40 -4.12 9.68
N ASN A 218 -15.58 -4.59 9.28
CA ASN A 218 -16.31 -4.03 8.15
C ASN A 218 -16.56 -2.52 8.35
N GLY A 219 -16.25 -1.73 7.32
CA GLY A 219 -16.36 -0.26 7.36
C GLY A 219 -15.14 0.45 7.95
N VAL A 220 -14.15 -0.28 8.49
CA VAL A 220 -12.90 0.29 8.98
C VAL A 220 -11.88 0.36 7.85
N GLY A 221 -11.35 1.56 7.64
CA GLY A 221 -10.29 1.81 6.67
C GLY A 221 -10.18 3.28 6.33
N VAL A 222 -9.15 3.61 5.59
CA VAL A 222 -8.85 4.98 5.21
C VAL A 222 -9.90 5.44 4.21
N LEU A 223 -10.46 6.63 4.45
CA LEU A 223 -11.60 7.17 3.70
C LEU A 223 -12.90 6.36 3.84
N LEU A 224 -12.93 5.31 4.67
CA LEU A 224 -14.14 4.57 4.99
C LEU A 224 -14.86 5.14 6.21
N ALA A 225 -16.12 4.76 6.33
CA ALA A 225 -16.98 5.10 7.45
C ALA A 225 -16.73 4.20 8.68
N ASN A 226 -15.64 4.45 9.43
CA ASN A 226 -15.57 4.43 10.91
C ASN A 226 -14.12 4.26 11.42
N ASP A 227 -13.68 5.20 12.25
CA ASP A 227 -12.67 4.92 13.29
C ASP A 227 -13.15 5.30 14.71
N GLU A 228 -14.24 6.07 14.85
CA GLU A 228 -14.83 6.45 16.14
C GLU A 228 -16.36 6.60 16.03
N ILE A 229 -17.11 5.68 16.63
CA ILE A 229 -18.37 6.03 17.30
C ILE A 229 -17.90 6.33 18.74
N ILE A 230 -18.10 7.49 19.35
CA ILE A 230 -19.38 8.02 19.84
C ILE A 230 -19.13 9.49 20.19
N SER A 231 -19.65 10.41 19.38
CA SER A 231 -19.98 11.76 19.81
C SER A 231 -20.96 12.35 18.79
N GLU A 232 -22.23 12.37 19.15
CA GLU A 232 -23.30 13.14 18.49
C GLU A 232 -23.92 12.57 17.18
N LYS A 233 -25.02 11.81 17.35
CA LYS A 233 -26.23 11.68 16.48
C LYS A 233 -26.13 11.38 14.97
N LYS A 234 -24.96 11.27 14.33
CA LYS A 234 -24.84 10.78 12.95
C LYS A 234 -23.67 9.79 12.80
N ALA A 235 -23.93 8.65 12.17
CA ALA A 235 -22.88 7.70 11.81
C ALA A 235 -21.92 8.34 10.80
N PRO A 236 -20.60 8.11 10.92
CA PRO A 236 -19.63 8.65 9.98
C PRO A 236 -19.91 8.13 8.56
N ARG A 237 -19.60 8.95 7.56
CA ARG A 237 -19.79 8.64 6.15
C ARG A 237 -18.45 8.42 5.46
N PRO A 238 -18.40 7.64 4.36
CA PRO A 238 -17.18 7.52 3.56
C PRO A 238 -16.76 8.89 3.04
N ARG A 239 -15.45 9.13 2.98
CA ARG A 239 -14.87 10.34 2.40
C ARG A 239 -14.40 10.03 0.99
N ILE A 240 -14.53 10.98 0.09
CA ILE A 240 -13.94 10.89 -1.24
C ILE A 240 -12.52 11.47 -1.20
N LEU A 241 -11.59 10.82 -1.88
CA LEU A 241 -10.29 11.40 -2.17
C LEU A 241 -10.45 12.53 -3.19
N THR A 242 -10.20 13.77 -2.77
CA THR A 242 -10.18 14.95 -3.65
C THR A 242 -8.75 15.30 -4.09
N LEU A 243 -8.62 16.21 -5.05
CA LEU A 243 -7.32 16.65 -5.55
C LEU A 243 -6.56 17.49 -4.52
N GLY A 244 -7.26 18.24 -3.65
CA GLY A 244 -6.70 18.99 -2.53
C GLY A 244 -6.50 18.18 -1.25
N ALA A 245 -6.80 16.87 -1.27
CA ALA A 245 -6.71 16.02 -0.08
C ALA A 245 -5.30 15.98 0.52
N ASP A 246 -5.24 15.98 1.85
CA ASP A 246 -3.98 15.92 2.58
C ASP A 246 -3.43 14.49 2.63
N THR A 247 -2.61 14.16 1.63
CA THR A 247 -2.06 12.81 1.44
C THR A 247 -1.17 12.35 2.59
N GLU A 248 -0.52 13.26 3.33
CA GLU A 248 0.33 12.91 4.47
C GLU A 248 -0.49 12.65 5.74
N MET A 249 -1.57 13.39 5.96
CA MET A 249 -2.51 13.09 7.05
C MET A 249 -3.25 11.78 6.80
N LEU A 250 -3.63 11.49 5.56
CA LEU A 250 -4.21 10.20 5.20
C LEU A 250 -3.20 9.07 5.45
N LYS A 251 -1.91 9.26 5.09
CA LYS A 251 -0.82 8.34 5.48
C LYS A 251 -0.75 8.10 6.97
N ARG A 252 -0.91 9.17 7.75
CA ARG A 252 -0.86 9.07 9.20
C ARG A 252 -2.05 8.32 9.77
N GLU A 253 -3.25 8.57 9.26
CA GLU A 253 -4.47 7.83 9.60
C GLU A 253 -4.30 6.33 9.36
N GLY A 254 -3.78 5.95 8.20
CA GLY A 254 -3.47 4.55 7.88
C GLY A 254 -2.56 3.87 8.88
N GLN A 255 -1.49 4.55 9.28
CA GLN A 255 -0.54 4.03 10.27
C GLN A 255 -1.20 3.85 11.65
N ARG A 256 -2.14 4.74 12.02
CA ARG A 256 -2.91 4.61 13.27
C ARG A 256 -3.85 3.41 13.21
N LEU A 257 -4.54 3.22 12.08
CA LEU A 257 -5.37 2.05 11.83
C LEU A 257 -4.58 0.74 11.88
N GLU A 258 -3.39 0.69 11.26
CA GLU A 258 -2.47 -0.47 11.36
C GLU A 258 -2.05 -0.75 12.81
N CYS A 259 -1.79 0.31 13.59
CA CYS A 259 -1.45 0.17 15.01
C CYS A 259 -2.64 -0.39 15.82
N LYS A 260 -3.85 0.08 15.53
CA LYS A 260 -5.07 -0.25 16.27
C LYS A 260 -5.64 -1.63 15.92
N PHE A 261 -5.66 -1.98 14.63
CA PHE A 261 -6.35 -3.17 14.11
C PHE A 261 -5.41 -4.24 13.53
N GLY A 262 -4.09 -4.03 13.60
CA GLY A 262 -3.09 -4.96 13.11
C GLY A 262 -2.54 -4.57 11.73
N ARG A 263 -1.36 -5.13 11.41
CA ARG A 263 -0.62 -4.82 10.17
C ARG A 263 -1.34 -5.37 8.93
N ASP A 264 -1.33 -4.57 7.87
CA ASP A 264 -1.57 -5.06 6.51
C ASP A 264 -0.40 -5.98 6.07
N ALA A 265 -0.70 -7.06 5.37
CA ALA A 265 0.26 -8.08 4.95
C ALA A 265 1.29 -7.55 3.92
N GLY A 266 0.95 -6.49 3.18
CA GLY A 266 1.74 -5.97 2.05
C GLY A 266 3.00 -5.13 2.38
N ASN A 267 3.59 -5.23 3.59
CA ASN A 267 4.70 -4.37 4.04
C ASN A 267 4.41 -2.84 3.99
N GLY A 268 3.13 -2.48 4.05
CA GLY A 268 2.62 -1.13 4.12
C GLY A 268 1.22 -1.05 3.50
N TRP A 269 0.30 -0.41 4.20
CA TRP A 269 -1.08 -0.14 3.78
C TRP A 269 -1.29 0.15 2.28
N ALA A 270 -2.41 -0.37 1.76
CA ALA A 270 -2.84 -0.28 0.34
C ALA A 270 -2.77 1.12 -0.32
N TYR A 271 -2.75 2.19 0.48
CA TYR A 271 -2.69 3.57 -0.01
C TYR A 271 -1.30 4.20 -0.08
N ASN A 272 -0.24 3.56 0.43
CA ASN A 272 1.05 4.24 0.55
C ASN A 272 1.57 4.75 -0.80
N HIS A 273 1.60 3.84 -1.77
CA HIS A 273 2.08 4.13 -3.12
C HIS A 273 1.10 5.03 -3.87
N ALA A 274 -0.20 4.74 -3.78
CA ALA A 274 -1.27 5.53 -4.40
C ALA A 274 -1.25 7.00 -3.96
N LEU A 275 -1.20 7.27 -2.65
CA LEU A 275 -1.14 8.63 -2.12
C LEU A 275 0.21 9.30 -2.38
N GLY A 276 1.30 8.53 -2.44
CA GLY A 276 2.58 9.05 -2.92
C GLY A 276 2.50 9.55 -4.37
N LYS A 277 1.78 8.84 -5.24
CA LYS A 277 1.56 9.25 -6.63
C LYS A 277 0.63 10.45 -6.73
N LEU A 278 -0.47 10.47 -5.98
CA LEU A 278 -1.34 11.65 -5.91
C LEU A 278 -0.56 12.88 -5.44
N ARG A 279 0.28 12.76 -4.42
CA ARG A 279 1.15 13.84 -3.96
C ARG A 279 2.05 14.37 -5.07
N SER A 280 2.74 13.49 -5.80
CA SER A 280 3.58 13.93 -6.92
C SER A 280 2.77 14.69 -7.97
N TYR A 281 1.53 14.27 -8.22
CA TYR A 281 0.64 14.96 -9.14
C TYR A 281 0.20 16.34 -8.61
N GLN A 282 -0.14 16.45 -7.33
CA GLN A 282 -0.43 17.72 -6.67
C GLN A 282 0.74 18.70 -6.78
N GLU A 283 1.97 18.24 -6.57
CA GLU A 283 3.19 19.05 -6.70
C GLU A 283 3.42 19.54 -8.15
N ILE A 284 3.13 18.72 -9.16
CA ILE A 284 3.17 19.12 -10.57
C ILE A 284 2.15 20.24 -10.82
N LEU A 285 0.91 20.05 -10.37
CA LEU A 285 -0.14 21.05 -10.57
C LEU A 285 0.17 22.37 -9.85
N LEU A 286 0.71 22.33 -8.63
CA LEU A 286 1.09 23.53 -7.91
C LEU A 286 2.13 24.38 -8.65
N ARG A 287 3.07 23.71 -9.35
CA ARG A 287 4.12 24.36 -10.12
C ARG A 287 3.62 24.86 -11.48
N GLU A 288 2.76 24.11 -12.14
CA GLU A 288 2.33 24.39 -13.52
C GLU A 288 1.10 25.29 -13.62
N LYS A 289 0.18 25.23 -12.64
CA LYS A 289 -1.13 25.88 -12.74
C LYS A 289 -1.25 27.20 -11.97
N PHE A 290 -0.34 27.49 -11.05
CA PHE A 290 -0.39 28.71 -10.24
C PHE A 290 0.84 29.60 -10.47
N SER A 291 0.61 30.91 -10.38
CA SER A 291 1.64 31.94 -10.53
C SER A 291 1.62 32.88 -9.33
N PRO A 292 2.73 33.02 -8.58
CA PRO A 292 4.02 32.36 -8.80
C PRO A 292 3.94 30.83 -8.60
N PRO A 293 4.88 30.04 -9.17
CA PRO A 293 4.91 28.58 -8.96
C PRO A 293 4.98 28.22 -7.48
N GLU A 294 4.11 27.33 -7.05
CA GLU A 294 3.99 26.96 -5.63
C GLU A 294 4.58 25.58 -5.34
N GLN A 295 4.88 25.34 -4.06
CA GLN A 295 5.24 24.02 -3.52
C GLN A 295 4.54 23.82 -2.18
N PRO A 296 4.29 22.57 -1.75
CA PRO A 296 3.75 22.29 -0.42
C PRO A 296 4.61 22.95 0.66
N SER A 297 3.99 23.71 1.56
CA SER A 297 4.69 24.55 2.53
C SER A 297 4.11 24.52 3.94
N ALA A 298 3.02 23.77 4.17
CA ALA A 298 2.49 23.60 5.52
C ALA A 298 3.43 22.72 6.39
N PRO A 299 3.39 22.87 7.72
CA PRO A 299 4.16 22.04 8.64
C PRO A 299 3.99 20.55 8.37
N SER A 300 5.06 19.77 8.51
CA SER A 300 5.00 18.33 8.32
C SER A 300 4.19 17.65 9.43
N VAL A 301 3.75 16.41 9.20
CA VAL A 301 3.08 15.63 10.24
C VAL A 301 3.95 15.51 11.48
N ARG A 302 5.26 15.36 11.29
CA ARG A 302 6.21 15.29 12.39
C ARG A 302 6.25 16.58 13.20
N ASP A 303 6.35 17.74 12.54
CA ASP A 303 6.40 19.04 13.23
C ASP A 303 5.15 19.25 14.09
N ILE A 304 3.98 18.82 13.60
CA ILE A 304 2.71 18.91 14.32
C ILE A 304 2.73 18.01 15.55
N GLU A 305 3.13 16.75 15.41
CA GLU A 305 3.17 15.80 16.53
C GLU A 305 4.18 16.20 17.61
N GLU A 306 5.35 16.70 17.21
CA GLU A 306 6.37 17.23 18.14
C GLU A 306 5.86 18.48 18.87
N SER A 307 5.06 19.33 18.20
CA SER A 307 4.49 20.53 18.82
C SER A 307 3.41 20.25 19.88
N ILE A 308 2.75 19.08 19.79
CA ILE A 308 1.66 18.66 20.70
C ILE A 308 2.16 17.69 21.78
N GLY A 309 3.46 17.31 21.76
CA GLY A 309 4.05 16.44 22.79
C GLY A 309 3.68 14.95 22.65
N TRP A 310 3.40 14.47 21.44
CA TRP A 310 3.07 13.05 21.21
C TRP A 310 4.25 12.08 21.35
N TYR A 311 5.48 12.58 21.53
CA TYR A 311 6.67 11.79 21.79
C TYR A 311 7.36 12.30 23.07
N GLU A 312 6.82 11.90 24.23
CA GLU A 312 7.56 11.84 25.51
C GLU A 312 7.76 10.38 25.93
#